data_AF-A0A497MCM0-F1
#
_entry.id   AF-A0A497MCM0-F1
#
_cell.length_a   1.000
_cell.length_b   1.000
_cell.length_c   1.000
_cell.angle_alpha   90.00
_cell.angle_beta   90.00
_cell.angle_gamma   90.00
#
_symmetry.space_group_name_H-M   'P 1'
#
loop_
_entity.id
_entity.type
_entity.pdbx_description
1 polymer ?
#
loop_
_entity_poly.entity_id
_entity_poly.type
_entity_poly.pdbx_seq_one_letter_code
_entity_poly.pdbx_strand_id
1 'polypeptide(L)'
;MKLYRKEGDLLQVLCFPDEQVEKGDYLAIEDLKTGRMLLAQAIDIQFPNLPGLLEDLLRDEAKEAHIFGDEYDPLQIESQINLLRDARLIQAKIRCSVEGGEVKFNVSWIPSRVHSRIRRLEPGRLRSLLRLGGARPITIGQLGEAKLEIDAQSL
;
A
#
# COMPACT_ATOMS: atom_id res chain seq x y z
N MET A 1 -6.21 2.90 3.37
CA MET A 1 -5.05 3.41 2.64
C MET A 1 -5.46 4.69 1.92
N LYS A 2 -4.60 5.72 1.93
CA LYS A 2 -4.83 6.97 1.21
C LYS A 2 -3.62 7.36 0.37
N LEU A 3 -3.87 7.95 -0.80
CA LEU A 3 -2.80 8.44 -1.66
C LEU A 3 -2.21 9.73 -1.08
N TYR A 4 -0.92 9.71 -0.75
CA TYR A 4 -0.20 10.85 -0.18
C TYR A 4 0.47 11.70 -1.27
N ARG A 5 1.36 11.10 -2.08
CA ARG A 5 2.17 11.80 -3.08
C ARG A 5 2.42 10.93 -4.32
N LYS A 6 2.69 11.56 -5.46
CA LYS A 6 3.21 10.90 -6.67
C LYS A 6 4.43 11.66 -7.17
N GLU A 7 5.49 10.93 -7.50
CA GLU A 7 6.69 11.43 -8.15
C GLU A 7 7.08 10.50 -9.29
N GLY A 8 6.85 10.92 -10.54
CA GLY A 8 7.03 10.05 -11.70
C GLY A 8 6.17 8.79 -11.58
N ASP A 9 6.83 7.63 -11.55
CA ASP A 9 6.21 6.30 -11.42
C ASP A 9 6.13 5.81 -9.97
N LEU A 10 6.59 6.62 -9.00
CA LEU A 10 6.52 6.30 -7.58
C LEU A 10 5.29 6.96 -6.96
N LEU A 11 4.54 6.16 -6.20
CA LEU A 11 3.40 6.55 -5.41
C LEU A 11 3.74 6.35 -3.94
N GLN A 12 3.39 7.33 -3.12
CA GLN A 12 3.43 7.21 -1.68
C GLN A 12 2.00 7.04 -1.17
N VAL A 13 1.76 5.97 -0.44
CA VAL A 13 0.45 5.61 0.10
C VAL A 13 0.56 5.57 1.62
N LEU A 14 -0.31 6.31 2.31
CA LEU A 14 -0.46 6.23 3.74
C LEU A 14 -1.33 5.01 4.08
N CYS A 15 -0.79 4.13 4.91
CA CYS A 15 -1.38 2.88 5.37
C CYS A 15 -1.58 2.98 6.87
N PHE A 16 -2.81 2.73 7.33
CA PHE A 16 -3.09 2.71 8.76
C PHE A 16 -2.73 1.34 9.35
N PRO A 17 -2.61 1.23 10.69
CA PRO A 17 -2.12 0.01 11.35
C PRO A 17 -2.99 -1.23 11.08
N ASP A 18 -4.29 -1.02 10.85
CA ASP A 18 -5.28 -2.04 10.52
C ASP A 18 -5.06 -2.72 9.16
N GLU A 19 -4.25 -2.12 8.29
CA GLU A 19 -4.05 -2.58 6.92
C GLU A 19 -2.71 -3.31 6.76
N GLN A 20 -2.74 -4.63 6.51
CA GLN A 20 -1.51 -5.40 6.32
C GLN A 20 -1.05 -5.35 4.86
N VAL A 21 0.13 -4.74 4.64
CA VAL A 21 0.85 -4.72 3.35
C VAL A 21 2.31 -5.02 3.62
N GLU A 22 2.89 -5.88 2.80
CA GLU A 22 4.30 -6.24 2.83
C GLU A 22 5.03 -5.76 1.58
N LYS A 23 6.36 -5.75 1.65
CA LYS A 23 7.20 -5.43 0.50
C LYS A 23 7.04 -6.51 -0.57
N GLY A 24 6.80 -6.08 -1.81
CA GLY A 24 6.55 -6.97 -2.94
C GLY A 24 5.07 -7.14 -3.28
N ASP A 25 4.16 -6.79 -2.35
CA ASP A 25 2.72 -6.84 -2.58
C ASP A 25 2.28 -5.90 -3.69
N TYR A 26 1.19 -6.28 -4.36
CA TYR A 26 0.54 -5.45 -5.36
C TYR A 26 -0.64 -4.71 -4.74
N LEU A 27 -0.71 -3.41 -5.02
CA LEU A 27 -1.79 -2.51 -4.65
C LEU A 27 -2.61 -2.19 -5.90
N ALA A 28 -3.93 -2.38 -5.80
CA ALA A 28 -4.88 -1.84 -6.76
C ALA A 28 -5.39 -0.49 -6.28
N ILE A 29 -5.22 0.52 -7.13
CA ILE A 29 -5.70 1.88 -6.92
C ILE A 29 -6.79 2.15 -7.94
N GLU A 30 -8.04 2.02 -7.51
CA GLU A 30 -9.23 2.25 -8.35
C GLU A 30 -9.68 3.71 -8.22
N ASP A 31 -9.90 4.39 -9.34
CA ASP A 31 -10.54 5.70 -9.36
C ASP A 31 -12.04 5.52 -9.63
N LEU A 32 -12.87 5.78 -8.62
CA LEU A 32 -14.32 5.58 -8.68
C LEU A 32 -15.02 6.52 -9.66
N LYS A 33 -14.40 7.65 -10.04
CA LYS A 33 -14.99 8.58 -11.03
C LYS A 33 -14.82 8.09 -12.46
N THR A 34 -13.69 7.48 -12.76
CA THR A 34 -13.33 7.08 -14.13
C THR A 34 -13.44 5.59 -14.37
N GLY A 35 -13.59 4.78 -13.31
CA GLY A 35 -13.60 3.32 -13.37
C GLY A 35 -12.24 2.72 -13.75
N ARG A 36 -11.18 3.52 -13.75
CA ARG A 36 -9.83 3.09 -14.12
C ARG A 36 -9.10 2.59 -12.88
N MET A 37 -8.27 1.56 -13.06
CA MET A 37 -7.46 0.99 -11.99
C MET A 37 -5.98 1.14 -12.32
N LEU A 38 -5.15 1.37 -11.31
CA LEU A 38 -3.70 1.30 -11.39
C LEU A 38 -3.19 0.16 -10.54
N LEU A 39 -2.24 -0.60 -11.09
CA LEU A 39 -1.48 -1.61 -10.38
C LEU A 39 -0.12 -1.04 -10.03
N ALA A 40 0.15 -0.93 -8.74
CA ALA A 40 1.43 -0.51 -8.20
C ALA A 40 1.99 -1.57 -7.26
N GLN A 41 3.30 -1.78 -7.27
CA GLN A 41 3.95 -2.75 -6.41
C GLN A 41 4.62 -2.03 -5.24
N ALA A 42 4.40 -2.48 -4.00
CA ALA A 42 5.09 -1.99 -2.82
C ALA A 42 6.59 -2.32 -2.93
N ILE A 43 7.43 -1.30 -3.10
CA ILE A 43 8.89 -1.45 -3.19
C ILE A 43 9.56 -1.23 -1.84
N ASP A 44 8.94 -0.42 -0.97
CA ASP A 44 9.46 -0.10 0.35
C ASP A 44 8.33 0.32 1.30
N ILE A 45 8.55 0.14 2.60
CA ILE A 45 7.61 0.51 3.67
C ILE A 45 8.40 1.25 4.74
N GLN A 46 7.97 2.47 5.05
CA GLN A 46 8.65 3.38 5.96
C GLN A 46 7.66 3.96 6.97
N PHE A 47 8.13 4.55 8.06
CA PHE A 47 7.28 5.39 8.90
C PHE A 47 7.18 6.81 8.32
N PRO A 48 6.01 7.47 8.38
CA PRO A 48 5.90 8.86 8.01
C PRO A 48 6.77 9.71 8.94
N ASN A 49 7.56 10.62 8.39
CA ASN A 49 8.34 11.55 9.19
C ASN A 49 7.41 12.64 9.75
N LEU A 50 6.92 12.41 10.97
CA LEU A 50 6.08 13.35 11.71
C LEU A 50 6.98 14.26 12.57
N PRO A 51 6.94 15.60 12.40
CA PRO A 51 7.66 16.50 13.28
C PRO A 51 7.24 16.30 14.74
N GLY A 52 8.19 16.26 15.67
CA GLY A 52 7.91 16.06 17.11
C GLY A 52 7.84 14.59 17.54
N LEU A 53 7.82 13.63 16.61
CA LEU A 53 7.70 12.20 16.95
C LEU A 53 8.90 11.70 17.77
N LEU A 54 10.10 12.17 17.47
CA LEU A 54 11.30 11.75 18.21
C LEU A 54 11.24 12.24 19.67
N GLU A 55 10.86 13.49 19.86
CA GLU A 55 10.71 14.11 21.18
C GLU A 55 9.63 13.42 22.01
N ASP A 56 8.53 13.03 21.37
CA ASP A 56 7.43 12.30 22.00
C ASP A 56 7.86 10.87 22.39
N LEU A 57 8.55 10.15 21.51
CA LEU A 57 9.08 8.81 21.82
C LEU A 57 10.08 8.85 22.97
N LEU A 58 11.02 9.81 22.97
CA LEU A 58 11.98 9.99 24.06
C LEU A 58 11.31 10.37 25.38
N ARG A 59 10.21 11.15 25.32
CA ARG A 59 9.44 11.51 26.51
C ARG A 59 8.75 10.29 27.12
N ASP A 60 8.14 9.43 26.30
CA ASP A 60 7.44 8.25 26.82
C ASP A 60 8.42 7.25 27.43
N GLU A 61 9.58 7.01 26.83
CA GLU A 61 10.65 6.19 27.45
C GLU A 61 11.18 6.81 28.76
N ALA A 62 11.26 8.14 28.86
CA ALA A 62 11.70 8.83 30.07
C ALA A 62 10.65 8.84 31.20
N LYS A 63 9.36 8.67 30.88
CA LYS A 63 8.27 8.66 31.87
C LYS A 63 8.31 7.43 32.79
N GLU A 64 8.93 6.32 32.37
CA GLU A 64 9.08 5.12 33.22
C GLU A 64 9.84 5.39 34.53
N ALA A 65 10.50 6.54 34.67
CA ALA A 65 11.26 6.84 35.87
C ALA A 65 10.40 7.28 37.08
N HIS A 66 9.47 8.26 36.99
CA HIS A 66 9.05 8.99 38.20
C HIS A 66 7.67 9.71 38.21
N ILE A 67 6.60 9.19 37.60
CA ILE A 67 5.29 9.88 37.68
C ILE A 67 4.18 8.92 38.17
N PHE A 68 3.81 9.06 39.44
CA PHE A 68 2.60 8.45 40.00
C PHE A 68 1.43 9.43 39.86
N GLY A 69 0.45 9.08 39.03
CA GLY A 69 -0.81 9.79 38.86
C GLY A 69 -1.69 9.06 37.85
N ASP A 70 -3.01 9.05 38.05
CA ASP A 70 -3.94 8.45 37.10
C ASP A 70 -4.04 9.33 35.84
N GLU A 71 -3.65 8.80 34.67
CA GLU A 71 -3.85 9.46 33.38
C GLU A 71 -5.34 9.45 33.03
N TYR A 72 -5.97 10.64 33.07
CA TYR A 72 -7.38 10.84 32.73
C TYR A 72 -7.49 11.44 31.31
N ASP A 73 -7.77 10.58 30.31
CA ASP A 73 -7.99 10.99 28.92
C ASP A 73 -9.46 10.79 28.48
N PRO A 74 -10.36 11.74 28.82
CA PRO A 74 -11.78 11.65 28.44
C PRO A 74 -12.00 11.83 26.93
N LEU A 75 -11.00 12.29 26.18
CA LEU A 75 -11.10 12.60 24.75
C LEU A 75 -10.39 11.56 23.86
N GLN A 76 -9.77 10.53 24.44
CA GLN A 76 -9.03 9.48 23.74
C GLN A 76 -7.96 10.02 22.78
N ILE A 77 -7.33 11.14 23.14
CA ILE A 77 -6.28 11.78 22.35
C ILE A 77 -5.07 10.85 22.22
N GLU A 78 -4.74 10.10 23.28
CA GLU A 78 -3.61 9.17 23.27
C GLU A 78 -3.80 8.08 22.21
N SER A 79 -5.01 7.54 22.09
CA SER A 79 -5.38 6.54 21.07
C SER A 79 -5.21 7.08 19.65
N GLN A 80 -5.59 8.34 19.41
CA GLN A 80 -5.41 8.99 18.11
C GLN A 80 -3.93 9.22 17.79
N ILE A 81 -3.11 9.58 18.79
CA ILE A 81 -1.66 9.76 18.63
C ILE A 81 -1.00 8.41 18.33
N ASN A 82 -1.35 7.35 19.04
CA ASN A 82 -0.81 6.01 18.81
C ASN A 82 -1.12 5.51 17.39
N LEU A 83 -2.32 5.78 16.88
CA LEU A 83 -2.67 5.46 15.49
C LEU A 83 -1.81 6.20 14.45
N LEU A 84 -1.37 7.43 14.76
CA LEU A 84 -0.45 8.19 13.92
C LEU A 84 0.99 7.69 14.03
N ARG A 85 1.43 7.25 15.21
CA ARG A 85 2.75 6.65 15.45
C ARG A 85 2.94 5.35 14.67
N ASP A 86 1.90 4.52 14.63
CA ASP A 86 1.91 3.23 13.94
C ASP A 86 1.54 3.32 12.45
N ALA A 87 1.22 4.51 11.95
CA ALA A 87 0.96 4.71 10.53
C ALA A 87 2.20 4.39 9.70
N ARG A 88 2.00 3.78 8.53
CA ARG A 88 3.07 3.40 7.59
C ARG A 88 2.93 4.16 6.29
N LEU A 89 4.05 4.55 5.72
CA LEU A 89 4.17 5.14 4.38
C LEU A 89 4.72 4.08 3.43
N ILE A 90 3.87 3.59 2.54
CA ILE A 90 4.24 2.63 1.50
C ILE A 90 4.74 3.40 0.29
N GLN A 91 5.97 3.10 -0.14
CA GLN A 91 6.46 3.48 -1.46
C GLN A 91 6.08 2.40 -2.46
N ALA A 92 5.28 2.74 -3.46
CA ALA A 92 4.79 1.82 -4.47
C ALA A 92 5.17 2.29 -5.88
N LYS A 93 5.69 1.39 -6.72
CA LYS A 93 6.03 1.68 -8.11
C LYS A 93 4.91 1.26 -9.05
N ILE A 94 4.43 2.17 -9.88
CA ILE A 94 3.41 1.90 -10.90
C ILE A 94 3.97 0.92 -11.94
N ARG A 95 3.18 -0.11 -12.27
CA ARG A 95 3.54 -1.12 -13.28
C ARG A 95 2.63 -1.09 -14.51
N CYS A 96 1.34 -0.91 -14.31
CA CYS A 96 0.36 -0.81 -15.38
C CYS A 96 -0.94 -0.15 -14.91
N SER A 97 -1.76 0.29 -15.86
CA SER A 97 -3.16 0.62 -15.65
C SER A 97 -4.04 -0.48 -16.23
N VAL A 98 -5.21 -0.67 -15.62
CA VAL A 98 -6.28 -1.53 -16.15
C VAL A 98 -7.47 -0.62 -16.46
N GLU A 99 -7.81 -0.53 -17.75
CA GLU A 99 -8.87 0.31 -18.27
C GLU A 99 -9.82 -0.55 -19.10
N GLY A 100 -11.10 -0.63 -18.72
CA GLY A 100 -12.07 -1.43 -19.48
C GLY A 100 -11.76 -2.94 -19.54
N GLY A 101 -10.94 -3.46 -18.62
CA GLY A 101 -10.51 -4.87 -18.60
C GLY A 101 -9.26 -5.16 -19.44
N GLU A 102 -8.65 -4.14 -20.06
CA GLU A 102 -7.39 -4.25 -20.76
C GLU A 102 -6.23 -3.69 -19.92
N VAL A 103 -5.11 -4.41 -19.89
CA VAL A 103 -3.89 -4.00 -19.21
C VAL A 103 -3.07 -3.13 -20.14
N LYS A 104 -2.82 -1.88 -19.74
CA LYS A 104 -1.96 -0.92 -20.44
C LYS A 104 -0.73 -0.63 -19.61
N PHE A 105 0.45 -0.78 -20.21
CA PHE A 105 1.73 -0.49 -19.55
C PHE A 105 2.12 0.98 -19.60
N ASN A 106 1.53 1.76 -20.51
CA ASN A 106 1.75 3.20 -20.59
C ASN A 106 0.72 3.94 -19.71
N VAL A 107 1.17 4.37 -18.52
CA VAL A 107 0.34 5.09 -17.56
C VAL A 107 0.57 6.60 -17.70
N SER A 108 -0.38 7.30 -18.31
CA SER A 108 -0.32 8.75 -18.53
C SER A 108 -1.23 9.56 -17.60
N TRP A 109 -1.80 8.95 -16.56
CA TRP A 109 -2.78 9.58 -15.68
C TRP A 109 -2.52 9.29 -14.20
N ILE A 110 -3.13 10.09 -13.32
CA ILE A 110 -3.06 9.95 -11.86
C ILE A 110 -4.47 9.79 -11.30
N PRO A 111 -4.71 8.88 -10.35
CA PRO A 111 -6.02 8.69 -9.75
C PRO A 111 -6.34 9.85 -8.81
N SER A 112 -7.63 10.13 -8.63
CA SER A 112 -8.09 11.16 -7.71
C SER A 112 -7.67 10.87 -6.27
N ARG A 113 -7.15 11.88 -5.54
CA ARG A 113 -6.81 11.73 -4.11
C ARG A 113 -8.02 11.47 -3.20
N VAL A 114 -9.20 11.97 -3.58
CA VAL A 114 -10.42 11.93 -2.75
C VAL A 114 -11.29 10.72 -3.11
N HIS A 115 -11.34 10.37 -4.39
CA HIS A 115 -12.21 9.32 -4.91
C HIS A 115 -11.47 8.04 -5.27
N SER A 116 -10.20 7.90 -4.88
CA SER A 116 -9.46 6.66 -5.05
C SER A 116 -9.76 5.69 -3.92
N ARG A 117 -9.84 4.41 -4.28
CA ARG A 117 -9.86 3.30 -3.35
C ARG A 117 -8.60 2.48 -3.55
N ILE A 118 -7.81 2.35 -2.49
CA ILE A 118 -6.56 1.61 -2.52
C ILE A 118 -6.76 0.32 -1.71
N ARG A 119 -6.40 -0.81 -2.29
CA ARG A 119 -6.51 -2.13 -1.65
C ARG A 119 -5.30 -2.99 -1.99
N ARG A 120 -4.84 -3.79 -1.01
CA ARG A 120 -3.94 -4.91 -1.29
C ARG A 120 -4.65 -5.91 -2.19
N LEU A 121 -3.94 -6.38 -3.21
CA LEU A 121 -4.48 -7.31 -4.18
C LEU A 121 -3.95 -8.72 -3.89
N GLU A 122 -4.85 -9.67 -3.70
CA GLU A 122 -4.45 -11.06 -3.49
C GLU A 122 -3.77 -11.65 -4.73
N PRO A 123 -2.75 -12.51 -4.57
CA PRO A 123 -2.02 -13.11 -5.68
C PRO A 123 -2.92 -13.78 -6.73
N GLY A 124 -3.97 -14.48 -6.29
CA GLY A 124 -4.94 -15.12 -7.19
C GLY A 124 -5.69 -14.11 -8.08
N ARG A 125 -6.07 -12.95 -7.51
CA ARG A 125 -6.75 -11.89 -8.26
C ARG A 125 -5.81 -11.17 -9.22
N LEU A 126 -4.52 -11.06 -8.86
CA LEU A 126 -3.50 -10.51 -9.76
C LEU A 126 -3.35 -11.39 -11.00
N ARG A 127 -3.29 -12.71 -10.78
CA ARG A 127 -3.20 -13.71 -11.86
C ARG A 127 -4.36 -13.58 -12.84
N SER A 128 -5.59 -13.44 -12.33
CA SER A 128 -6.77 -13.25 -13.17
C SER A 128 -6.77 -11.92 -13.92
N LEU A 129 -6.35 -10.82 -13.28
CA LEU A 129 -6.29 -9.50 -13.91
C LEU A 129 -5.25 -9.44 -15.03
N LEU A 130 -4.09 -10.04 -14.81
CA LEU A 130 -2.99 -10.07 -15.79
C LEU A 130 -3.13 -11.21 -16.81
N ARG A 131 -4.18 -12.04 -16.71
CA ARG A 131 -4.40 -13.23 -17.55
C ARG A 131 -3.17 -14.15 -17.59
N LEU A 132 -2.52 -14.33 -16.44
CA LEU A 132 -1.33 -15.15 -16.30
C LEU A 132 -1.71 -16.65 -16.30
N GLY A 133 -1.06 -17.40 -17.19
CA GLY A 133 -1.36 -18.80 -17.48
C GLY A 133 -2.25 -18.95 -18.71
N GLY A 134 -1.61 -19.18 -19.86
CA GLY A 134 -2.29 -19.43 -21.13
C GLY A 134 -2.24 -20.90 -21.53
N ALA A 135 -2.11 -21.18 -22.83
CA ALA A 135 -2.24 -22.55 -23.34
C ALA A 135 -1.06 -23.46 -22.94
N ARG A 136 0.11 -22.89 -22.68
CA ARG A 136 1.31 -23.62 -22.24
C ARG A 136 1.96 -22.94 -21.03
N PRO A 137 1.40 -23.12 -19.82
CA PRO A 137 1.94 -22.50 -18.62
C PRO A 137 3.29 -23.13 -18.23
N ILE A 138 4.31 -22.29 -18.06
CA ILE A 138 5.60 -22.64 -17.45
C ILE A 138 5.63 -21.98 -16.07
N THR A 139 5.77 -22.80 -15.02
CA THR A 139 5.94 -22.29 -13.66
C THR A 139 7.36 -21.78 -13.46
N ILE A 140 7.52 -20.48 -13.18
CA ILE A 140 8.82 -19.87 -12.87
C ILE A 140 9.05 -19.83 -11.36
N GLY A 141 7.98 -19.72 -10.56
CA GLY A 141 8.10 -19.58 -9.12
C GLY A 141 6.75 -19.42 -8.42
N GLN A 142 6.76 -18.69 -7.30
CA GLN A 142 5.59 -18.44 -6.47
C GLN A 142 5.51 -16.95 -6.10
N LEU A 143 4.29 -16.42 -6.04
CA LEU A 143 3.97 -15.08 -5.55
C LEU A 143 3.09 -15.25 -4.30
N GLY A 144 3.69 -15.11 -3.12
CA GLY A 144 3.07 -15.58 -1.88
C GLY A 144 2.79 -17.08 -1.98
N GLU A 145 1.54 -17.49 -1.76
CA GLU A 145 1.11 -18.89 -1.88
C GLU A 145 0.70 -19.30 -3.31
N ALA A 146 0.61 -18.35 -4.26
CA ALA A 146 0.15 -18.65 -5.62
C ALA A 146 1.32 -18.99 -6.56
N LYS A 147 1.14 -20.00 -7.43
CA LYS A 147 2.12 -20.31 -8.48
C LYS A 147 2.17 -19.20 -9.53
N LEU A 148 3.36 -18.72 -9.82
CA LEU A 148 3.64 -17.79 -10.90
C LEU A 148 3.94 -18.57 -12.18
N GLU A 149 3.04 -18.43 -13.15
CA GLU A 149 3.10 -19.12 -14.43
C GLU A 149 3.16 -18.09 -15.57
N ILE A 150 4.06 -18.31 -16.52
CA ILE A 150 4.09 -17.59 -17.80
C ILE A 150 3.60 -18.49 -18.91
N ASP A 151 3.04 -17.94 -19.98
CA ASP A 151 2.72 -18.72 -21.17
C ASP A 151 3.94 -18.83 -22.08
N ALA A 152 4.33 -20.06 -22.43
CA ALA A 152 5.44 -20.34 -23.35
C ALA A 152 5.19 -19.76 -24.75
N GLN A 153 3.94 -19.48 -25.13
CA GLN A 153 3.61 -18.86 -26.42
C GLN A 153 3.91 -17.36 -26.49
N SER A 154 4.12 -16.71 -25.34
CA SER A 154 4.41 -15.27 -25.26
C SER A 154 5.91 -14.95 -25.12
N LEU A 155 6.77 -15.98 -25.16
CA LEU A 155 8.23 -15.89 -25.22
C LEU A 155 8.71 -15.97 -26.67
#